data_AF-A0A535BQU4-F1
#
_entry.id   AF-A0A535BQU4-F1
#
_cell.length_a   1.000
_cell.length_b   1.000
_cell.length_c   1.000
_cell.angle_alpha   90.00
_cell.angle_beta   90.00
_cell.angle_gamma   90.00
#
_symmetry.space_group_name_H-M   'P 1'
#
loop_
_entity.id
_entity.type
_entity.pdbx_description
1 polymer ?
#
loop_
_entity_poly.entity_id
_entity_poly.type
_entity_poly.pdbx_seq_one_letter_code
_entity_poly.pdbx_strand_id
1 'polypeptide(L)'
;MEVRGVVRGRAPRARSRARSDARGALIRAETVTQRAAPALANAFVTSASLIGDTLLYTVLPVQASSLGVSRPTVGVILSLNRWVRLGTNPLAARLYERFPAGALIVVAILLTGVSTVMYALPAALALFFLGRILWGFCWSLLRLGSFLAALEDASAHAGRRIGNTRAIWGIGYLGGAVYAPFAVEAWGWTNACLVAAALSIALGIGPALIASSWRRRVAIDAEGGVPASVWQSRYLVLFVAATIQFSLFAGIVVAAGGFRIDELFHGGAPIGATLVPATFIAAGFALTQRIAQVAWTPIAGRWSDRSTTFAFVASTLLSLVSIAALVAEPPALLFVLFGGSAFVNGLTATIAVELAVARRSRELDRPRILAALHTWQDIDRSLPFYTEVLGFRDLHHDPDFAALERDGVNLVLHADHAYAAQPWAPRLAEQGKRGFGAEIRILGVEPEDAERRARERGHTVLYPTKEWPHGWRDVVLEDPDGYTFAVGVPR
;
A
#
# COMPACT_ATOMS: atom_id res chain seq x y z
N MET A 1 -71.29 37.72 -34.16
CA MET A 1 -71.56 36.77 -33.05
C MET A 1 -71.05 35.41 -33.50
N GLU A 2 -70.16 34.82 -32.72
CA GLU A 2 -69.49 33.52 -32.91
C GLU A 2 -70.52 32.38 -33.11
N VAL A 3 -70.22 31.21 -33.69
CA VAL A 3 -69.26 30.19 -33.22
C VAL A 3 -69.02 29.16 -34.36
N ARG A 4 -67.74 28.78 -34.55
CA ARG A 4 -67.25 27.67 -35.39
C ARG A 4 -67.53 26.31 -34.75
N GLY A 5 -67.82 25.30 -35.59
CA GLY A 5 -68.15 23.93 -35.19
C GLY A 5 -67.00 23.07 -34.64
N VAL A 6 -67.32 21.85 -34.21
CA VAL A 6 -66.36 20.77 -33.92
C VAL A 6 -66.96 19.40 -34.24
N VAL A 7 -66.25 18.64 -35.09
CA VAL A 7 -66.43 17.22 -35.39
C VAL A 7 -65.76 16.37 -34.31
N ARG A 8 -66.40 15.27 -33.90
CA ARG A 8 -65.90 14.30 -32.90
C ARG A 8 -64.75 13.43 -33.46
N GLY A 9 -63.63 13.38 -32.73
CA GLY A 9 -62.57 12.37 -32.88
C GLY A 9 -62.27 11.68 -31.55
N ARG A 10 -62.23 10.34 -31.53
CA ARG A 10 -61.88 9.49 -30.37
C ARG A 10 -60.36 9.53 -30.07
N ALA A 11 -59.98 9.63 -28.80
CA ALA A 11 -58.60 9.49 -28.32
C ALA A 11 -58.30 8.05 -27.80
N PRO A 12 -57.04 7.54 -27.88
CA PRO A 12 -56.70 6.18 -27.50
C PRO A 12 -56.29 6.02 -26.01
N ARG A 13 -56.44 4.79 -25.52
CA ARG A 13 -56.15 4.28 -24.17
C ARG A 13 -54.68 4.48 -23.76
N ALA A 14 -54.38 5.50 -22.95
CA ALA A 14 -53.03 5.74 -22.39
C ALA A 14 -52.90 5.50 -20.86
N ARG A 15 -53.97 5.12 -20.15
CA ARG A 15 -53.98 5.14 -18.66
C ARG A 15 -53.62 3.83 -17.94
N SER A 16 -53.54 2.67 -18.62
CA SER A 16 -53.28 1.40 -17.90
C SER A 16 -51.79 1.04 -17.72
N ARG A 17 -50.88 1.51 -18.59
CA ARG A 17 -49.43 1.23 -18.46
C ARG A 17 -48.78 1.99 -17.30
N ALA A 18 -49.14 3.26 -17.09
CA ALA A 18 -48.53 4.10 -16.05
C ALA A 18 -48.73 3.58 -14.61
N ARG A 19 -49.84 2.88 -14.32
CA ARG A 19 -50.10 2.30 -12.98
C ARG A 19 -49.36 0.98 -12.74
N SER A 20 -49.06 0.23 -13.79
CA SER A 20 -48.23 -0.98 -13.74
C SER A 20 -46.77 -0.63 -13.45
N ASP A 21 -46.25 0.39 -14.15
CA ASP A 21 -44.87 0.86 -13.97
C ASP A 21 -44.67 1.50 -12.60
N ALA A 22 -45.67 2.22 -12.07
CA ALA A 22 -45.63 2.77 -10.73
C ALA A 22 -45.64 1.68 -9.64
N ARG A 23 -46.42 0.60 -9.80
CA ARG A 23 -46.39 -0.55 -8.86
C ARG A 23 -45.10 -1.37 -8.96
N GLY A 24 -44.55 -1.54 -10.17
CA GLY A 24 -43.24 -2.16 -10.38
C GLY A 24 -42.08 -1.35 -9.78
N ALA A 25 -42.16 -0.01 -9.86
CA ALA A 25 -41.21 0.90 -9.22
C ALA A 25 -41.33 0.89 -7.68
N LEU A 26 -42.55 0.78 -7.15
CA LEU A 26 -42.81 0.67 -5.70
C LEU A 26 -42.40 -0.68 -5.10
N ILE A 27 -42.45 -1.79 -5.85
CA ILE A 27 -41.99 -3.11 -5.38
C ILE A 27 -40.45 -3.23 -5.42
N ARG A 28 -39.76 -2.41 -6.22
CA ARG A 28 -38.29 -2.35 -6.26
C ARG A 28 -37.67 -1.33 -5.31
N ALA A 29 -38.51 -0.49 -4.69
CA ALA A 29 -38.16 0.31 -3.54
C ALA A 29 -38.45 -0.47 -2.25
N GLU A 30 -38.00 -1.73 -2.17
CA GLU A 30 -37.60 -2.24 -0.86
C GLU A 30 -36.57 -1.23 -0.35
N THR A 31 -36.99 -0.51 0.69
CA THR A 31 -36.14 0.32 1.51
C THR A 31 -35.07 -0.59 2.10
N VAL A 32 -34.01 -0.85 1.32
CA VAL A 32 -32.71 -1.25 1.85
C VAL A 32 -32.38 -0.14 2.82
N THR A 33 -32.69 -0.35 4.10
CA THR A 33 -32.33 0.56 5.19
C THR A 33 -30.85 0.86 5.03
N GLN A 34 -30.57 2.07 4.53
CA GLN A 34 -29.26 2.50 4.07
C GLN A 34 -28.34 2.61 5.29
N ARG A 35 -27.66 1.52 5.66
CA ARG A 35 -26.70 1.55 6.76
C ARG A 35 -25.49 2.36 6.33
N ALA A 36 -25.17 3.41 7.09
CA ALA A 36 -23.93 4.16 6.94
C ALA A 36 -22.72 3.22 7.01
N ALA A 37 -21.64 3.55 6.29
CA ALA A 37 -20.45 2.72 6.30
C ALA A 37 -19.90 2.62 7.74
N PRO A 38 -19.50 1.43 8.24
CA PRO A 38 -19.15 1.22 9.63
C PRO A 38 -17.69 1.63 9.91
N ALA A 39 -17.35 2.89 9.64
CA ALA A 39 -15.98 3.41 9.72
C ALA A 39 -15.34 3.19 11.09
N LEU A 40 -16.08 3.52 12.16
CA LEU A 40 -15.61 3.35 13.53
C LEU A 40 -15.35 1.88 13.86
N ALA A 41 -16.27 1.00 13.48
CA ALA A 41 -16.14 -0.43 13.72
C ALA A 41 -14.91 -0.99 13.00
N ASN A 42 -14.74 -0.68 11.71
CA ASN A 42 -13.56 -1.10 10.94
C ASN A 42 -12.25 -0.56 11.51
N ALA A 43 -12.23 0.68 12.00
CA ALA A 43 -11.04 1.24 12.65
C ALA A 43 -10.68 0.48 13.94
N PHE A 44 -11.68 0.09 14.75
CA PHE A 44 -11.46 -0.75 15.93
C PHE A 44 -11.01 -2.17 15.59
N VAL A 45 -11.53 -2.79 14.52
CA VAL A 45 -11.03 -4.09 14.04
C VAL A 45 -9.55 -3.98 13.69
N THR A 46 -9.17 -2.97 12.90
CA THR A 46 -7.77 -2.74 12.54
C THR A 46 -6.91 -2.48 13.77
N SER A 47 -7.40 -1.70 14.73
CA SER A 47 -6.69 -1.43 15.99
C SER A 47 -6.43 -2.70 16.80
N ALA A 48 -7.46 -3.53 17.02
CA ALA A 48 -7.32 -4.81 17.72
C ALA A 48 -6.35 -5.75 17.02
N SER A 49 -6.32 -5.74 15.68
CA SER A 49 -5.43 -6.58 14.88
C SER A 49 -3.93 -6.25 15.06
N LEU A 50 -3.60 -5.03 15.48
CA LEU A 50 -2.22 -4.54 15.59
C LEU A 50 -1.46 -5.04 16.82
N ILE A 51 -2.14 -5.64 17.80
CA ILE A 51 -1.51 -6.10 19.05
C ILE A 51 -0.41 -7.14 18.75
N GLY A 52 -0.73 -8.17 17.95
CA GLY A 52 0.23 -9.22 17.57
C GLY A 52 1.42 -8.71 16.75
N ASP A 53 1.19 -7.81 15.78
CA ASP A 53 2.27 -7.22 14.99
C ASP A 53 3.19 -6.36 15.84
N THR A 54 2.62 -5.53 16.71
CA THR A 54 3.39 -4.67 17.60
C THR A 54 4.21 -5.48 18.58
N LEU A 55 3.66 -6.58 19.11
CA LEU A 55 4.42 -7.51 19.94
C LEU A 55 5.70 -7.95 19.24
N LEU A 56 5.62 -8.40 17.98
CA LEU A 56 6.82 -8.80 17.26
C LEU A 56 7.83 -7.67 17.11
N TYR A 57 7.40 -6.47 16.74
CA TYR A 57 8.31 -5.33 16.62
C TYR A 57 8.97 -4.92 17.95
N THR A 58 8.27 -5.10 19.07
CA THR A 58 8.73 -4.65 20.38
C THR A 58 9.68 -5.66 21.05
N VAL A 59 9.34 -6.95 21.07
CA VAL A 59 10.05 -7.94 21.89
C VAL A 59 10.86 -8.97 21.10
N LEU A 60 10.56 -9.21 19.82
CA LEU A 60 11.29 -10.21 19.02
C LEU A 60 12.81 -9.94 18.92
N PRO A 61 13.28 -8.68 18.72
CA PRO A 61 14.72 -8.42 18.67
C PRO A 61 15.47 -8.77 19.95
N VAL A 62 14.78 -8.68 21.10
CA VAL A 62 15.35 -8.97 22.43
C VAL A 62 15.27 -10.46 22.73
N GLN A 63 14.17 -11.12 22.39
CA GLN A 63 13.96 -12.55 22.61
C GLN A 63 14.54 -13.44 21.49
N ALA A 64 15.23 -12.86 20.51
CA ALA A 64 15.74 -13.61 19.36
C ALA A 64 16.61 -14.80 19.77
N SER A 65 17.54 -14.60 20.72
CA SER A 65 18.45 -15.64 21.18
C SER A 65 17.75 -16.77 21.93
N SER A 66 16.75 -16.46 22.77
CA SER A 66 15.97 -17.46 23.51
C SER A 66 15.07 -18.30 22.60
N LEU A 67 14.69 -17.74 21.44
CA LEU A 67 13.92 -18.43 20.40
C LEU A 67 14.80 -19.15 19.36
N GLY A 68 16.13 -19.10 19.49
CA GLY A 68 17.05 -19.69 18.52
C GLY A 68 17.07 -18.99 17.16
N VAL A 69 16.67 -17.71 17.10
CA VAL A 69 16.62 -16.89 15.89
C VAL A 69 17.80 -15.92 15.84
N SER A 70 18.51 -15.89 14.71
CA SER A 70 19.64 -14.97 14.55
C SER A 70 19.17 -13.51 14.36
N ARG A 71 20.02 -12.53 14.75
CA ARG A 71 19.70 -11.09 14.58
C ARG A 71 19.40 -10.69 13.12
N PRO A 72 20.16 -11.14 12.11
CA PRO A 72 19.80 -10.89 10.71
C PRO A 72 18.44 -11.48 10.33
N THR A 73 18.15 -12.69 10.80
CA THR A 73 16.86 -13.35 10.54
C THR A 73 15.68 -12.58 11.15
N VAL A 74 15.83 -11.97 12.33
CA VAL A 74 14.81 -11.06 12.89
C VAL A 74 14.53 -9.89 11.94
N GLY A 75 15.57 -9.29 11.37
CA GLY A 75 15.42 -8.25 10.35
C GLY A 75 14.62 -8.71 9.13
N VAL A 76 14.87 -9.95 8.66
CA VAL A 76 14.09 -10.57 7.57
C VAL A 76 12.63 -10.78 7.98
N ILE A 77 12.37 -11.37 9.15
CA ILE A 77 11.00 -11.60 9.66
C ILE A 77 10.21 -10.28 9.76
N LEU A 78 10.81 -9.25 10.37
CA LEU A 78 10.15 -7.96 10.55
C LEU A 78 9.88 -7.24 9.23
N SER A 79 10.81 -7.33 8.27
CA SER A 79 10.67 -6.70 6.94
C SER A 79 9.75 -7.46 5.99
N LEU A 80 9.59 -8.78 6.14
CA LEU A 80 8.80 -9.63 5.24
C LEU A 80 7.36 -9.14 5.05
N ASN A 81 6.73 -8.61 6.11
CA ASN A 81 5.42 -7.99 6.03
C ASN A 81 5.37 -6.84 4.99
N ARG A 82 6.42 -6.01 4.93
CA ARG A 82 6.48 -4.89 3.97
C ARG A 82 6.62 -5.39 2.53
N TRP A 83 7.38 -6.46 2.31
CA TRP A 83 7.56 -7.09 1.00
C TRP A 83 6.28 -7.76 0.49
N VAL A 84 5.61 -8.53 1.35
CA VAL A 84 4.37 -9.23 0.99
C VAL A 84 3.28 -8.25 0.56
N ARG A 85 3.25 -7.06 1.19
CA ARG A 85 2.32 -5.98 0.83
C ARG A 85 2.48 -5.46 -0.59
N LEU A 86 3.61 -5.69 -1.26
CA LEU A 86 3.76 -5.40 -2.68
C LEU A 86 2.80 -6.25 -3.53
N GLY A 87 2.58 -7.50 -3.16
CA GLY A 87 1.60 -8.37 -3.82
C GLY A 87 0.19 -8.24 -3.22
N THR A 88 0.09 -8.15 -1.90
CA THR A 88 -1.21 -8.27 -1.22
C THR A 88 -2.05 -7.00 -1.24
N ASN A 89 -1.46 -5.81 -1.44
CA ASN A 89 -2.23 -4.57 -1.58
C ASN A 89 -3.07 -4.55 -2.88
N PRO A 90 -2.50 -4.81 -4.08
CA PRO A 90 -3.30 -4.95 -5.30
C PRO A 90 -4.33 -6.09 -5.20
N LEU A 91 -3.95 -7.21 -4.58
CA LEU A 91 -4.87 -8.31 -4.33
C LEU A 91 -6.05 -7.87 -3.45
N ALA A 92 -5.78 -7.14 -2.36
CA ALA A 92 -6.82 -6.60 -1.49
C ALA A 92 -7.80 -5.70 -2.26
N ALA A 93 -7.31 -4.83 -3.15
CA ALA A 93 -8.18 -4.01 -3.99
C ALA A 93 -9.14 -4.86 -4.84
N ARG A 94 -8.61 -5.88 -5.54
CA ARG A 94 -9.41 -6.82 -6.35
C ARG A 94 -10.41 -7.61 -5.50
N LEU A 95 -10.03 -8.01 -4.29
CA LEU A 95 -10.93 -8.70 -3.38
C LEU A 95 -12.09 -7.81 -2.96
N TYR A 96 -11.84 -6.54 -2.62
CA TYR A 96 -12.92 -5.61 -2.29
C TYR A 96 -13.80 -5.19 -3.49
N GLU A 97 -13.36 -5.41 -4.72
CA GLU A 97 -14.22 -5.26 -5.91
C GLU A 97 -15.15 -6.47 -6.09
N ARG A 98 -14.72 -7.67 -5.68
CA ARG A 98 -15.44 -8.93 -5.94
C ARG A 98 -16.29 -9.41 -4.77
N PHE A 99 -15.88 -9.12 -3.53
CA PHE A 99 -16.48 -9.68 -2.32
C PHE A 99 -17.10 -8.60 -1.42
N PRO A 100 -18.09 -8.95 -0.58
CA PRO A 100 -18.65 -8.03 0.41
C PRO A 100 -17.57 -7.53 1.36
N ALA A 101 -17.47 -6.21 1.51
CA ALA A 101 -16.41 -5.59 2.29
C ALA A 101 -16.43 -6.03 3.77
N GLY A 102 -17.60 -6.15 4.38
CA GLY A 102 -17.75 -6.67 5.75
C GLY A 102 -17.25 -8.10 5.93
N ALA A 103 -17.46 -8.99 4.95
CA ALA A 103 -16.97 -10.36 5.01
C ALA A 103 -15.43 -10.42 4.98
N LEU A 104 -14.79 -9.60 4.15
CA LEU A 104 -13.33 -9.49 4.09
C LEU A 104 -12.73 -9.02 5.41
N ILE A 105 -13.39 -8.09 6.11
CA ILE A 105 -12.96 -7.62 7.44
C ILE A 105 -13.05 -8.74 8.48
N VAL A 106 -14.15 -9.50 8.51
CA VAL A 106 -14.33 -10.64 9.43
C VAL A 106 -13.28 -11.72 9.16
N VAL A 107 -13.04 -12.06 7.90
CA VAL A 107 -12.00 -13.03 7.53
C VAL A 107 -10.62 -12.54 7.95
N ALA A 108 -10.31 -11.26 7.70
CA ALA A 108 -8.99 -10.72 8.03
C ALA A 108 -8.71 -10.66 9.55
N ILE A 109 -9.72 -10.40 10.40
CA ILE A 109 -9.49 -10.43 11.86
C ILE A 109 -9.28 -11.86 12.38
N LEU A 110 -9.98 -12.85 11.82
CA LEU A 110 -9.77 -14.26 12.17
C LEU A 110 -8.37 -14.73 11.75
N LEU A 111 -7.97 -14.42 10.51
CA LEU A 111 -6.64 -14.72 9.99
C LEU A 111 -5.53 -13.98 10.74
N THR A 112 -5.81 -12.80 11.31
CA THR A 112 -4.87 -12.10 12.19
C THR A 112 -4.58 -12.93 13.44
N GLY A 113 -5.62 -13.46 14.11
CA GLY A 113 -5.45 -14.33 15.26
C GLY A 113 -4.62 -15.57 14.91
N VAL A 114 -4.94 -16.23 13.79
CA VAL A 114 -4.15 -17.37 13.27
C VAL A 114 -2.68 -16.97 13.07
N SER A 115 -2.41 -15.85 12.39
CA SER A 115 -1.04 -15.39 12.16
C SER A 115 -0.25 -15.18 13.45
N THR A 116 -0.91 -14.74 14.53
CA THR A 116 -0.27 -14.48 15.82
C THR A 116 -0.05 -15.77 16.61
N VAL A 117 -0.98 -16.74 16.53
CA VAL A 117 -0.79 -18.09 17.10
C VAL A 117 0.40 -18.80 16.45
N MET A 118 0.65 -18.58 15.15
CA MET A 118 1.80 -19.19 14.47
C MET A 118 3.14 -18.82 15.10
N TYR A 119 3.26 -17.65 15.73
CA TYR A 119 4.47 -17.22 16.43
C TYR A 119 4.69 -17.95 17.77
N ALA A 120 3.67 -18.64 18.29
CA ALA A 120 3.73 -19.38 19.55
C ALA A 120 4.23 -20.83 19.39
N LEU A 121 4.28 -21.33 18.16
CA LEU A 121 4.49 -22.75 17.85
C LEU A 121 5.98 -23.13 17.73
N PRO A 122 6.37 -24.37 18.09
CA PRO A 122 7.77 -24.80 18.23
C PRO A 122 8.55 -24.99 16.92
N ALA A 123 7.89 -25.13 15.76
CA ALA A 123 8.54 -25.15 14.43
C ALA A 123 8.83 -23.71 13.94
N ALA A 124 9.51 -22.94 14.80
CA ALA A 124 9.40 -21.50 14.88
C ALA A 124 9.64 -20.81 13.54
N LEU A 125 10.78 -21.03 12.87
CA LEU A 125 11.20 -20.10 11.81
C LEU A 125 10.29 -20.10 10.57
N ALA A 126 9.89 -21.27 10.07
CA ALA A 126 8.97 -21.35 8.92
C ALA A 126 7.58 -20.79 9.27
N LEU A 127 7.09 -21.07 10.48
CA LEU A 127 5.82 -20.54 10.97
C LEU A 127 5.86 -19.02 11.22
N PHE A 128 7.01 -18.48 11.63
CA PHE A 128 7.25 -17.04 11.66
C PHE A 128 7.09 -16.44 10.27
N PHE A 129 7.76 -16.99 9.25
CA PHE A 129 7.64 -16.45 7.89
C PHE A 129 6.22 -16.54 7.34
N LEU A 130 5.56 -17.70 7.49
CA LEU A 130 4.17 -17.86 7.05
C LEU A 130 3.22 -16.93 7.83
N GLY A 131 3.42 -16.77 9.14
CA GLY A 131 2.67 -15.82 9.95
C GLY A 131 2.85 -14.37 9.47
N ARG A 132 4.07 -13.96 9.09
CA ARG A 132 4.34 -12.63 8.53
C ARG A 132 3.70 -12.41 7.16
N ILE A 133 3.68 -13.44 6.32
CA ILE A 133 2.98 -13.40 5.01
C ILE A 133 1.47 -13.25 5.23
N LEU A 134 0.90 -14.08 6.09
CA LEU A 134 -0.52 -14.04 6.42
C LEU A 134 -0.91 -12.70 7.04
N TRP A 135 -0.11 -12.18 7.97
CA TRP A 135 -0.31 -10.88 8.56
C TRP A 135 -0.25 -9.75 7.52
N GLY A 136 0.72 -9.77 6.60
CA GLY A 136 0.81 -8.76 5.55
C GLY A 136 -0.42 -8.72 4.66
N PHE A 137 -0.99 -9.88 4.34
CA PHE A 137 -2.28 -9.99 3.66
C PHE A 137 -3.44 -9.41 4.50
N CYS A 138 -3.53 -9.78 5.78
CA CYS A 138 -4.55 -9.26 6.70
C CYS A 138 -4.48 -7.74 6.82
N TRP A 139 -3.27 -7.20 7.00
CA TRP A 139 -3.03 -5.77 7.09
C TRP A 139 -3.43 -5.04 5.79
N SER A 140 -3.11 -5.59 4.62
CA SER A 140 -3.57 -5.03 3.34
C SER A 140 -5.09 -4.92 3.28
N LEU A 141 -5.81 -5.96 3.71
CA LEU A 141 -7.28 -5.96 3.76
C LEU A 141 -7.82 -4.97 4.81
N LEU A 142 -7.41 -5.08 6.06
CA LEU A 142 -7.94 -4.29 7.18
C LEU A 142 -7.66 -2.80 7.00
N ARG A 143 -6.43 -2.45 6.61
CA ARG A 143 -6.05 -1.06 6.34
C ARG A 143 -6.87 -0.47 5.20
N LEU A 144 -6.94 -1.14 4.04
CA LEU A 144 -7.69 -0.64 2.90
C LEU A 144 -9.18 -0.52 3.23
N GLY A 145 -9.77 -1.53 3.89
CA GLY A 145 -11.18 -1.53 4.27
C GLY A 145 -11.53 -0.43 5.28
N SER A 146 -10.69 -0.20 6.28
CA SER A 146 -10.90 0.88 7.25
C SER A 146 -10.77 2.27 6.61
N PHE A 147 -9.86 2.47 5.64
CA PHE A 147 -9.83 3.69 4.84
C PHE A 147 -11.10 3.88 4.00
N LEU A 148 -11.53 2.86 3.28
CA LEU A 148 -12.71 2.94 2.41
C LEU A 148 -13.97 3.24 3.23
N ALA A 149 -14.13 2.57 4.37
CA ALA A 149 -15.24 2.84 5.27
C ALA A 149 -15.20 4.26 5.82
N ALA A 150 -14.01 4.77 6.19
CA ALA A 150 -13.84 6.15 6.65
C ALA A 150 -14.21 7.16 5.57
N LEU A 151 -13.90 6.88 4.30
CA LEU A 151 -14.26 7.73 3.16
C LEU A 151 -15.74 7.65 2.79
N GLU A 152 -16.38 6.47 2.91
CA GLU A 152 -17.83 6.32 2.66
C GLU A 152 -18.71 6.89 3.79
N ASP A 153 -18.19 6.94 5.02
CA ASP A 153 -18.82 7.58 6.18
C ASP A 153 -18.41 9.06 6.33
N ALA A 154 -17.50 9.51 5.47
CA ALA A 154 -17.14 10.92 5.38
C ALA A 154 -18.24 11.68 4.64
N SER A 155 -18.85 12.62 5.35
CA SER A 155 -19.55 13.74 4.71
C SER A 155 -18.50 14.73 4.17
N ALA A 156 -18.73 16.04 4.29
CA ALA A 156 -17.81 17.09 3.84
C ALA A 156 -16.38 17.06 4.49
N HIS A 157 -16.11 16.16 5.45
CA HIS A 157 -14.90 16.16 6.28
C HIS A 157 -14.13 14.83 6.22
N ALA A 158 -13.71 14.44 5.01
CA ALA A 158 -12.99 13.19 4.76
C ALA A 158 -11.60 13.13 5.42
N GLY A 159 -10.87 14.24 5.48
CA GLY A 159 -9.58 14.34 6.16
C GLY A 159 -9.70 14.05 7.65
N ARG A 160 -10.71 14.61 8.33
CA ARG A 160 -10.99 14.32 9.75
C ARG A 160 -11.31 12.84 9.96
N ARG A 161 -12.07 12.20 9.06
CA ARG A 161 -12.39 10.76 9.17
C ARG A 161 -11.14 9.88 8.99
N ILE A 162 -10.27 10.19 8.02
CA ILE A 162 -8.97 9.53 7.86
C ILE A 162 -8.13 9.70 9.14
N GLY A 163 -8.05 10.94 9.66
CA GLY A 163 -7.29 11.27 10.87
C GLY A 163 -7.77 10.52 12.11
N ASN A 164 -9.08 10.44 12.33
CA ASN A 164 -9.68 9.67 13.42
C ASN A 164 -9.42 8.17 13.28
N THR A 165 -9.50 7.65 12.05
CA THR A 165 -9.24 6.23 11.78
C THR A 165 -7.80 5.86 12.15
N ARG A 166 -6.82 6.70 11.78
CA ARG A 166 -5.42 6.51 12.20
C ARG A 166 -5.23 6.63 13.70
N ALA A 167 -5.93 7.55 14.36
CA ALA A 167 -5.85 7.71 15.81
C ALA A 167 -6.24 6.42 16.53
N ILE A 168 -7.32 5.79 16.05
CA ILE A 168 -7.79 4.51 16.57
C ILE A 168 -6.79 3.40 16.28
N TRP A 169 -6.16 3.34 15.11
CA TRP A 169 -5.06 2.39 14.86
C TRP A 169 -3.88 2.60 15.83
N GLY A 170 -3.56 3.86 16.11
CA GLY A 170 -2.53 4.25 17.07
C GLY A 170 -2.75 3.67 18.46
N ILE A 171 -4.00 3.50 18.90
CA ILE A 171 -4.35 2.85 20.17
C ILE A 171 -3.88 1.39 20.18
N GLY A 172 -4.03 0.67 19.06
CA GLY A 172 -3.58 -0.71 18.93
C GLY A 172 -2.05 -0.83 18.97
N TYR A 173 -1.35 0.07 18.27
CA TYR A 173 0.11 0.17 18.37
C TYR A 173 0.59 0.51 19.78
N LEU A 174 -0.08 1.44 20.47
CA LEU A 174 0.29 1.81 21.83
C LEU A 174 0.02 0.64 22.79
N GLY A 175 -1.18 0.06 22.72
CA GLY A 175 -1.59 -1.07 23.56
C GLY A 175 -0.70 -2.29 23.37
N GLY A 176 -0.37 -2.65 22.12
CA GLY A 176 0.54 -3.76 21.83
C GLY A 176 1.97 -3.53 22.34
N ALA A 177 2.49 -2.30 22.21
CA ALA A 177 3.82 -1.95 22.69
C ALA A 177 3.92 -1.98 24.22
N VAL A 178 2.84 -1.57 24.92
CA VAL A 178 2.75 -1.69 26.38
C VAL A 178 2.58 -3.15 26.79
N TYR A 179 1.66 -3.87 26.15
CA TYR A 179 1.36 -5.27 26.47
C TYR A 179 2.59 -6.18 26.36
N ALA A 180 3.34 -6.07 25.27
CA ALA A 180 4.30 -7.09 24.88
C ALA A 180 5.44 -7.35 25.88
N PRO A 181 6.13 -6.32 26.43
CA PRO A 181 7.18 -6.55 27.43
C PRO A 181 6.65 -7.23 28.69
N PHE A 182 5.54 -6.73 29.27
CA PHE A 182 4.99 -7.30 30.51
C PHE A 182 4.50 -8.73 30.31
N ALA A 183 3.84 -9.02 29.19
CA ALA A 183 3.32 -10.35 28.91
C ALA A 183 4.44 -11.39 28.73
N VAL A 184 5.52 -11.01 28.03
CA VAL A 184 6.67 -11.90 27.81
C VAL A 184 7.43 -12.17 29.11
N GLU A 185 7.67 -11.15 29.92
CA GLU A 185 8.36 -11.32 31.21
C GLU A 185 7.52 -12.13 32.21
N ALA A 186 6.20 -11.89 32.27
CA ALA A 186 5.34 -12.56 33.24
C ALA A 186 4.97 -14.00 32.84
N TRP A 187 4.75 -14.25 31.54
CA TRP A 187 4.15 -15.51 31.07
C TRP A 187 5.00 -16.26 30.05
N GLY A 188 6.13 -15.70 29.61
CA GLY A 188 6.95 -16.25 28.54
C GLY A 188 6.40 -15.98 27.14
N TRP A 189 7.24 -16.21 26.12
CA TRP A 189 6.95 -15.90 24.71
C TRP A 189 5.66 -16.56 24.20
N THR A 190 5.54 -17.87 24.36
CA THR A 190 4.41 -18.66 23.84
C THR A 190 3.08 -18.14 24.36
N ASN A 191 2.95 -17.95 25.67
CA ASN A 191 1.71 -17.45 26.27
C ASN A 191 1.45 -16.00 25.88
N ALA A 192 2.47 -15.16 25.77
CA ALA A 192 2.33 -13.78 25.30
C ALA A 192 1.78 -13.72 23.86
N CYS A 193 2.21 -14.61 22.96
CA CYS A 193 1.65 -14.71 21.61
C CYS A 193 0.19 -15.23 21.63
N LEU A 194 -0.11 -16.26 22.42
CA LEU A 194 -1.47 -16.82 22.51
C LEU A 194 -2.46 -15.81 23.08
N VAL A 195 -2.09 -15.09 24.15
CA VAL A 195 -2.92 -14.03 24.73
C VAL A 195 -3.04 -12.85 23.78
N ALA A 196 -1.99 -12.47 23.03
CA ALA A 196 -2.09 -11.45 21.99
C ALA A 196 -3.11 -11.83 20.90
N ALA A 197 -3.06 -13.08 20.43
CA ALA A 197 -4.02 -13.58 19.45
C ALA A 197 -5.45 -13.56 19.99
N ALA A 198 -5.64 -14.02 21.24
CA ALA A 198 -6.94 -14.00 21.90
C ALA A 198 -7.46 -12.57 22.09
N LEU A 199 -6.62 -11.63 22.51
CA LEU A 199 -6.99 -10.21 22.65
C LEU A 199 -7.34 -9.57 21.31
N SER A 200 -6.55 -9.81 20.25
CA SER A 200 -6.86 -9.32 18.91
C SER A 200 -8.22 -9.80 18.43
N ILE A 201 -8.55 -11.09 18.62
CA ILE A 201 -9.86 -11.63 18.25
C ILE A 201 -10.95 -11.09 19.16
N ALA A 202 -10.80 -11.16 20.48
CA ALA A 202 -11.83 -10.76 21.44
C ALA A 202 -12.22 -9.28 21.29
N LEU A 203 -11.24 -8.40 21.10
CA LEU A 203 -11.48 -6.96 20.90
C LEU A 203 -11.94 -6.64 19.48
N GLY A 204 -11.52 -7.42 18.48
CA GLY A 204 -11.81 -7.18 17.07
C GLY A 204 -13.11 -7.79 16.57
N ILE A 205 -13.56 -8.92 17.12
CA ILE A 205 -14.68 -9.70 16.56
C ILE A 205 -16.02 -8.96 16.70
N GLY A 206 -16.28 -8.31 17.83
CA GLY A 206 -17.50 -7.52 18.04
C GLY A 206 -17.66 -6.41 16.98
N PRO A 207 -16.66 -5.50 16.85
CA PRO A 207 -16.65 -4.52 15.77
C PRO A 207 -16.71 -5.15 14.36
N ALA A 208 -16.06 -6.29 14.13
CA ALA A 208 -16.12 -6.98 12.84
C ALA A 208 -17.53 -7.50 12.52
N LEU A 209 -18.26 -8.01 13.51
CA LEU A 209 -19.65 -8.43 13.36
C LEU A 209 -20.58 -7.25 13.06
N ILE A 210 -20.34 -6.08 13.67
CA ILE A 210 -21.05 -4.83 13.31
C ILE A 210 -20.78 -4.48 11.84
N ALA A 211 -19.53 -4.62 11.40
CA ALA A 211 -19.14 -4.33 10.02
C ALA A 211 -19.53 -5.42 9.01
N SER A 212 -19.90 -6.63 9.46
CA SER A 212 -20.09 -7.82 8.61
C SER A 212 -21.15 -7.64 7.50
N SER A 213 -22.21 -6.88 7.79
CA SER A 213 -23.27 -6.58 6.82
C SER A 213 -22.90 -5.50 5.79
N TRP A 214 -21.74 -4.84 5.95
CA TRP A 214 -21.34 -3.76 5.06
C TRP A 214 -21.01 -4.28 3.66
N ARG A 215 -21.72 -3.73 2.69
CA ARG A 215 -21.44 -3.85 1.27
C ARG A 215 -21.03 -2.48 0.77
N ARG A 216 -19.94 -2.43 0.01
CA ARG A 216 -19.40 -1.18 -0.51
C ARG A 216 -20.45 -0.52 -1.40
N ARG A 217 -20.65 0.78 -1.25
CA ARG A 217 -21.36 1.58 -2.25
C ARG A 217 -20.42 1.87 -3.40
N VAL A 218 -20.77 1.40 -4.58
CA VAL A 218 -20.12 1.81 -5.82
C VAL A 218 -21.19 2.54 -6.61
N ALA A 219 -21.15 3.87 -6.63
CA ALA A 219 -21.95 4.61 -7.60
C ALA A 219 -21.46 4.23 -9.00
N ILE A 220 -22.27 3.46 -9.72
CA ILE A 220 -22.05 3.21 -11.15
C ILE A 220 -22.61 4.44 -11.84
N ASP A 221 -21.74 5.39 -12.20
CA ASP A 221 -22.13 6.50 -13.06
C ASP A 221 -22.72 5.90 -14.35
N ALA A 222 -23.90 6.38 -14.77
CA ALA A 222 -24.61 5.88 -15.95
C ALA A 222 -23.83 6.10 -17.26
N GLU A 223 -22.82 6.98 -17.23
CA GLU A 223 -21.81 7.12 -18.27
C GLU A 223 -20.65 6.16 -17.95
N GLY A 224 -20.60 5.03 -18.67
CA GLY A 224 -19.53 4.03 -18.58
C GLY A 224 -18.17 4.59 -18.97
N GLY A 225 -17.53 5.32 -18.06
CA GLY A 225 -16.18 5.85 -18.22
C GLY A 225 -15.12 4.77 -18.02
N VAL A 226 -14.03 4.87 -18.78
CA VAL A 226 -12.84 4.02 -18.61
C VAL A 226 -12.30 4.17 -17.17
N PRO A 227 -12.01 3.05 -16.46
CA PRO A 227 -11.39 3.10 -15.13
C PRO A 227 -10.09 3.89 -15.14
N ALA A 228 -9.85 4.71 -14.11
CA ALA A 228 -8.64 5.51 -14.03
C ALA A 228 -7.39 4.62 -13.85
N SER A 229 -6.38 4.83 -14.70
CA SER A 229 -5.07 4.21 -14.51
C SER A 229 -4.41 4.78 -13.24
N VAL A 230 -3.75 3.92 -12.46
CA VAL A 230 -2.98 4.32 -11.27
C VAL A 230 -1.77 5.16 -11.64
N TRP A 231 -1.41 5.16 -12.92
CA TRP A 231 -0.22 5.78 -13.49
C TRP A 231 -0.49 7.12 -14.19
N GLN A 232 -1.72 7.63 -14.13
CA GLN A 232 -1.98 8.98 -14.58
C GLN A 232 -1.10 9.98 -13.81
N SER A 233 -0.51 10.96 -14.51
CA SER A 233 0.47 11.90 -13.94
C SER A 233 -0.01 12.59 -12.66
N ARG A 234 -1.33 12.83 -12.53
CA ARG A 234 -1.97 13.39 -11.33
C ARG A 234 -1.90 12.51 -10.07
N TYR A 235 -1.76 11.19 -10.23
CA TYR A 235 -1.58 10.24 -9.11
C TYR A 235 -0.11 9.91 -8.89
N LEU A 236 0.68 9.82 -9.97
CA LEU A 236 2.14 9.60 -9.91
C LEU A 236 2.85 10.59 -8.97
N VAL A 237 2.58 11.90 -9.12
CA VAL A 237 3.17 12.91 -8.24
C VAL A 237 2.79 12.68 -6.77
N LEU A 238 1.55 12.25 -6.51
CA LEU A 238 1.09 11.94 -5.15
C LEU A 238 1.72 10.64 -4.62
N PHE A 239 2.00 9.67 -5.48
CA PHE A 239 2.65 8.41 -5.11
C PHE A 239 4.14 8.63 -4.80
N VAL A 240 4.84 9.43 -5.60
CA VAL A 240 6.21 9.87 -5.31
C VAL A 240 6.25 10.64 -4.00
N ALA A 241 5.34 11.61 -3.81
CA ALA A 241 5.23 12.35 -2.56
C ALA A 241 4.99 11.42 -1.36
N ALA A 242 4.04 10.48 -1.45
CA ALA A 242 3.79 9.50 -0.40
C ALA A 242 5.01 8.62 -0.11
N THR A 243 5.75 8.23 -1.14
CA THR A 243 6.93 7.36 -1.01
C THR A 243 8.05 8.09 -0.28
N ILE A 244 8.35 9.32 -0.67
CA ILE A 244 9.31 10.18 0.04
C ILE A 244 8.89 10.34 1.50
N GLN A 245 7.61 10.62 1.75
CA GLN A 245 7.06 10.79 3.10
C GLN A 245 7.20 9.51 3.94
N PHE A 246 6.78 8.35 3.43
CA PHE A 246 6.90 7.09 4.15
C PHE A 246 8.36 6.70 4.42
N SER A 247 9.25 6.89 3.44
CA SER A 247 10.67 6.61 3.59
C SER A 247 11.32 7.51 4.63
N LEU A 248 11.00 8.80 4.65
CA LEU A 248 11.51 9.74 5.65
C LEU A 248 10.97 9.42 7.04
N PHE A 249 9.65 9.36 7.21
CA PHE A 249 9.02 9.41 8.54
C PHE A 249 8.82 8.05 9.21
N ALA A 250 8.62 6.99 8.42
CA ALA A 250 8.50 5.64 8.97
C ALA A 250 9.81 4.83 8.87
N GLY A 251 10.84 5.36 8.18
CA GLY A 251 12.13 4.72 7.99
C GLY A 251 13.28 5.55 8.56
N ILE A 252 13.71 6.56 7.80
CA ILE A 252 14.96 7.29 8.02
C ILE A 252 14.98 8.00 9.37
N VAL A 253 13.96 8.79 9.71
CA VAL A 253 13.94 9.58 10.97
C VAL A 253 13.96 8.66 12.20
N VAL A 254 13.26 7.51 12.14
CA VAL A 254 13.24 6.54 13.24
C VAL A 254 14.62 5.90 13.42
N ALA A 255 15.22 5.42 12.33
CA ALA A 255 16.51 4.74 12.36
C ALA A 255 17.66 5.70 12.68
N ALA A 256 17.79 6.79 11.91
CA ALA A 256 18.82 7.80 12.09
C ALA A 256 18.69 8.54 13.43
N GLY A 257 17.46 8.82 13.87
CA GLY A 257 17.21 9.40 15.19
C GLY A 257 17.73 8.49 16.30
N GLY A 258 17.49 7.18 16.21
CA GLY A 258 18.02 6.21 17.17
C GLY A 258 19.55 6.18 17.23
N PHE A 259 20.22 6.13 16.07
CA PHE A 259 21.69 6.17 16.02
C PHE A 259 22.27 7.48 16.54
N ARG A 260 21.63 8.62 16.22
CA ARG A 260 22.08 9.93 16.67
C ARG A 260 21.95 10.11 18.18
N ILE A 261 20.98 9.45 18.81
CA ILE A 261 20.85 9.44 20.28
C ILE A 261 22.02 8.69 20.92
N ASP A 262 22.42 7.55 20.36
CA ASP A 262 23.59 6.82 20.85
C ASP A 262 24.87 7.67 20.70
N GLU A 263 25.06 8.32 19.56
CA GLU A 263 26.23 9.17 19.31
C GLU A 263 26.30 10.39 20.25
N LEU A 264 25.20 11.12 20.42
CA LEU A 264 25.17 12.36 21.21
C LEU A 264 25.04 12.13 22.71
N PHE A 265 24.38 11.05 23.13
CA PHE A 265 23.97 10.85 24.52
C PHE A 265 24.37 9.49 25.07
N HIS A 266 25.40 8.82 24.51
CA HIS A 266 25.87 7.50 24.97
C HIS A 266 25.99 7.39 26.50
N GLY A 267 26.61 8.40 27.13
CA GLY A 267 26.80 8.48 28.58
C GLY A 267 25.59 9.00 29.38
N GLY A 268 24.46 9.24 28.72
CA GLY A 268 23.33 9.99 29.25
C GLY A 268 23.47 11.50 29.04
N ALA A 269 22.37 12.22 29.23
CA ALA A 269 22.33 13.68 29.12
C ALA A 269 21.80 14.31 30.42
N PRO A 270 22.38 15.41 30.88
CA PRO A 270 21.84 16.14 32.02
C PRO A 270 20.51 16.80 31.63
N ILE A 271 19.45 16.48 32.38
CA ILE A 271 18.17 17.18 32.32
C ILE A 271 17.93 17.77 33.71
N GLY A 272 18.17 19.07 33.86
CA GLY A 272 18.21 19.72 35.17
C GLY A 272 19.36 19.18 36.03
N ALA A 273 19.06 18.74 37.26
CA ALA A 273 20.04 18.17 38.17
C ALA A 273 20.25 16.65 38.01
N THR A 274 19.47 15.99 37.15
CA THR A 274 19.50 14.53 36.98
C THR A 274 20.16 14.14 35.67
N LEU A 275 21.07 13.16 35.72
CA LEU A 275 21.61 12.53 34.52
C LEU A 275 20.59 11.51 33.99
N VAL A 276 20.04 11.78 32.81
CA VAL A 276 19.06 10.92 32.16
C VAL A 276 19.79 9.99 31.18
N PRO A 277 19.73 8.66 31.36
CA PRO A 277 20.40 7.72 30.46
C PRO A 277 19.90 7.80 29.01
N ALA A 278 20.77 7.46 28.04
CA ALA A 278 20.47 7.44 26.61
C ALA A 278 19.19 6.67 26.26
N THR A 279 18.94 5.57 26.98
CA THR A 279 17.77 4.70 26.78
C THR A 279 16.45 5.42 27.06
N PHE A 280 16.40 6.33 28.03
CA PHE A 280 15.21 7.13 28.32
C PHE A 280 14.99 8.22 27.27
N ILE A 281 16.06 8.76 26.70
CA ILE A 281 16.00 9.73 25.60
C ILE A 281 15.47 9.04 24.33
N ALA A 282 15.98 7.84 24.01
CA ALA A 282 15.49 7.00 22.92
C ALA A 282 14.01 6.59 23.12
N ALA A 283 13.63 6.20 24.33
CA ALA A 283 12.25 5.89 24.67
C ALA A 283 11.34 7.12 24.52
N GLY A 284 11.78 8.30 25.00
CA GLY A 284 11.05 9.56 24.83
C GLY A 284 10.86 9.92 23.35
N PHE A 285 11.93 9.84 22.56
CA PHE A 285 11.89 10.07 21.11
C PHE A 285 10.90 9.13 20.41
N ALA A 286 10.97 7.81 20.65
CA ALA A 286 10.05 6.85 20.05
C ALA A 286 8.60 7.02 20.55
N LEU A 287 8.41 7.41 21.82
CA LEU A 287 7.10 7.64 22.40
C LEU A 287 6.40 8.85 21.75
N THR A 288 7.14 9.90 21.38
CA THR A 288 6.55 11.04 20.66
C THR A 288 5.86 10.60 19.37
N GLN A 289 6.44 9.64 18.63
CA GLN A 289 5.83 9.07 17.44
C GLN A 289 4.49 8.38 17.75
N ARG A 290 4.44 7.58 18.83
CA ARG A 290 3.23 6.83 19.22
C ARG A 290 2.14 7.75 19.75
N ILE A 291 2.50 8.74 20.55
CA ILE A 291 1.57 9.77 21.04
C ILE A 291 1.04 10.59 19.87
N ALA A 292 1.90 11.02 18.94
CA ALA A 292 1.47 11.76 17.76
C ALA A 292 0.47 10.96 16.90
N GLN A 293 0.67 9.65 16.75
CA GLN A 293 -0.29 8.80 16.02
C GLN A 293 -1.68 8.80 16.65
N VAL A 294 -1.81 8.88 17.98
CA VAL A 294 -3.12 8.86 18.67
C VAL A 294 -3.70 10.27 18.82
N ALA A 295 -2.91 11.21 19.33
CA ALA A 295 -3.39 12.54 19.73
C ALA A 295 -3.44 13.52 18.57
N TRP A 296 -2.52 13.42 17.59
CA TRP A 296 -2.36 14.45 16.56
C TRP A 296 -3.11 14.15 15.26
N THR A 297 -3.23 12.89 14.84
CA THR A 297 -3.84 12.56 13.53
C THR A 297 -5.28 13.10 13.35
N PRO A 298 -6.15 13.21 14.39
CA PRO A 298 -7.45 13.89 14.24
C PRO A 298 -7.34 15.39 13.94
N ILE A 299 -6.33 16.06 14.51
CA ILE A 299 -6.05 17.48 14.27
C ILE A 299 -5.50 17.66 12.86
N ALA A 300 -4.52 16.84 12.48
CA ALA A 300 -3.97 16.80 11.14
C ALA A 300 -5.04 16.58 10.05
N GLY A 301 -5.99 15.68 10.31
CA GLY A 301 -7.15 15.47 9.43
C GLY A 301 -8.02 16.71 9.26
N ARG A 302 -8.32 17.41 10.36
CA ARG A 302 -9.08 18.68 10.31
C ARG A 302 -8.35 19.79 9.56
N TRP A 303 -7.03 19.88 9.72
CA TRP A 303 -6.22 20.84 8.96
C TRP A 303 -6.20 20.51 7.47
N SER A 304 -6.06 19.22 7.13
CA SER A 304 -6.05 18.74 5.74
C SER A 304 -7.39 18.94 5.02
N ASP A 305 -8.51 18.93 5.76
CA ASP A 305 -9.83 19.23 5.22
C ASP A 305 -9.96 20.71 4.79
N ARG A 306 -9.38 21.64 5.56
CA ARG A 306 -9.40 23.09 5.23
C ARG A 306 -8.61 23.39 3.97
N SER A 307 -7.38 22.91 3.88
CA SER A 307 -6.56 23.04 2.68
C SER A 307 -5.53 21.92 2.66
N THR A 308 -5.74 20.96 1.75
CA THR A 308 -4.85 19.81 1.60
C THR A 308 -3.45 20.23 1.15
N THR A 309 -3.35 21.21 0.25
CA THR A 309 -2.07 21.74 -0.22
C THR A 309 -1.32 22.47 0.90
N PHE A 310 -1.99 23.36 1.63
CA PHE A 310 -1.35 24.07 2.74
C PHE A 310 -0.91 23.10 3.83
N ALA A 311 -1.77 22.16 4.23
CA ALA A 311 -1.43 21.14 5.21
C ALA A 311 -0.21 20.33 4.79
N PHE A 312 -0.14 19.90 3.52
CA PHE A 312 1.01 19.15 2.99
C PHE A 312 2.30 19.99 2.99
N VAL A 313 2.27 21.19 2.41
CA VAL A 313 3.47 22.03 2.26
C VAL A 313 3.98 22.51 3.61
N ALA A 314 3.12 23.09 4.45
CA ALA A 314 3.52 23.63 5.74
C ALA A 314 4.08 22.54 6.66
N SER A 315 3.41 21.38 6.72
CA SER A 315 3.92 20.27 7.54
C SER A 315 5.22 19.69 6.98
N THR A 316 5.36 19.53 5.66
CA THR A 316 6.62 19.06 5.07
C THR A 316 7.78 20.02 5.38
N LEU A 317 7.57 21.33 5.25
CA LEU A 317 8.60 22.33 5.60
C LEU A 317 8.96 22.31 7.08
N LEU A 318 7.97 22.34 7.97
CA LEU A 318 8.21 22.25 9.42
C LEU A 318 8.93 20.96 9.81
N SER A 319 8.62 19.86 9.11
CA SER A 319 9.29 18.60 9.33
C SER A 319 10.74 18.61 8.87
N LEU A 320 11.04 19.21 7.72
CA LEU A 320 12.41 19.37 7.23
C LEU A 320 13.24 20.24 8.15
N VAL A 321 12.67 21.35 8.66
CA VAL A 321 13.31 22.21 9.67
C VAL A 321 13.58 21.42 10.95
N SER A 322 12.62 20.60 11.39
CA SER A 322 12.79 19.76 12.59
C SER A 322 13.90 18.72 12.39
N ILE A 323 13.98 18.09 11.21
CA ILE A 323 15.07 17.16 10.86
C ILE A 323 16.42 17.88 10.83
N ALA A 324 16.50 19.06 10.22
CA ALA A 324 17.73 19.85 10.20
C ALA A 324 18.18 20.23 11.64
N ALA A 325 17.23 20.57 12.51
CA ALA A 325 17.51 20.88 13.91
C ALA A 325 18.05 19.67 14.70
N LEU A 326 17.67 18.44 14.34
CA LEU A 326 18.24 17.22 14.94
C LEU A 326 19.71 17.01 14.59
N VAL A 327 20.16 17.52 13.45
CA VAL A 327 21.58 17.43 13.03
C VAL A 327 22.46 18.37 13.87
N ALA A 328 21.92 19.51 14.31
CA ALA A 328 22.63 20.58 15.01
C ALA A 328 22.96 20.29 16.50
N GLU A 329 23.12 19.02 16.86
CA GLU A 329 23.52 18.55 18.20
C GLU A 329 22.71 19.15 19.37
N PRO A 330 21.37 19.19 19.31
CA PRO A 330 20.58 19.87 20.32
C PRO A 330 20.66 19.13 21.67
N PRO A 331 20.47 19.84 22.81
CA PRO A 331 20.28 19.21 24.11
C PRO A 331 19.17 18.16 24.09
N ALA A 332 19.27 17.13 24.93
CA ALA A 332 18.38 15.96 24.89
C ALA A 332 16.88 16.28 24.86
N LEU A 333 16.42 17.27 25.65
CA LEU A 333 15.01 17.69 25.65
C LEU A 333 14.60 18.25 24.28
N LEU A 334 15.41 19.13 23.70
CA LEU A 334 15.15 19.71 22.38
C LEU A 334 15.26 18.66 21.28
N PHE A 335 16.18 17.70 21.39
CA PHE A 335 16.27 16.55 20.48
C PHE A 335 14.94 15.78 20.42
N VAL A 336 14.37 15.42 21.59
CA VAL A 336 13.08 14.72 21.66
C VAL A 336 11.95 15.57 21.10
N LEU A 337 11.94 16.89 21.37
CA LEU A 337 10.91 17.80 20.86
C LEU A 337 10.99 17.99 19.34
N PHE A 338 12.18 18.14 18.76
CA PHE A 338 12.36 18.20 17.31
C PHE A 338 11.98 16.89 16.62
N GLY A 339 12.32 15.75 17.24
CA GLY A 339 11.87 14.42 16.80
C GLY A 339 10.35 14.31 16.77
N GLY A 340 9.71 14.68 17.88
CA GLY A 340 8.24 14.71 17.99
C GLY A 340 7.60 15.62 16.95
N SER A 341 8.15 16.82 16.75
CA SER A 341 7.72 17.76 15.71
C SER A 341 7.83 17.12 14.31
N ALA A 342 8.94 16.46 13.99
CA ALA A 342 9.11 15.78 12.70
C ALA A 342 8.04 14.67 12.50
N PHE A 343 7.74 13.87 13.53
CA PHE A 343 6.70 12.84 13.42
C PHE A 343 5.29 13.42 13.25
N VAL A 344 4.93 14.42 14.05
CA VAL A 344 3.65 15.15 13.99
C VAL A 344 3.40 15.70 12.58
N ASN A 345 4.43 16.35 12.03
CA ASN A 345 4.34 16.96 10.71
C ASN A 345 4.36 15.91 9.58
N GLY A 346 5.19 14.88 9.66
CA GLY A 346 5.20 13.78 8.69
C GLY A 346 3.86 13.03 8.62
N LEU A 347 3.20 12.81 9.77
CA LEU A 347 1.84 12.26 9.81
C LEU A 347 0.82 13.17 9.12
N THR A 348 0.97 14.48 9.29
CA THR A 348 0.09 15.48 8.67
C THR A 348 0.22 15.47 7.15
N ALA A 349 1.46 15.48 6.65
CA ALA A 349 1.73 15.39 5.23
C ALA A 349 1.23 14.07 4.62
N THR A 350 1.40 12.94 5.33
CA THR A 350 0.86 11.64 4.89
C THR A 350 -0.66 11.67 4.74
N ILE A 351 -1.39 12.20 5.74
CA ILE A 351 -2.86 12.32 5.67
C ILE A 351 -3.28 13.25 4.54
N ALA A 352 -2.55 14.35 4.32
CA ALA A 352 -2.84 15.27 3.23
C ALA A 352 -2.67 14.59 1.85
N VAL A 353 -1.64 13.78 1.65
CA VAL A 353 -1.44 13.03 0.39
C VAL A 353 -2.55 11.99 0.19
N GLU A 354 -2.88 11.21 1.21
CA GLU A 354 -3.96 10.22 1.14
C GLU A 354 -5.32 10.88 0.84
N LEU A 355 -5.61 12.02 1.46
CA LEU A 355 -6.80 12.81 1.18
C LEU A 355 -6.79 13.39 -0.25
N ALA A 356 -5.62 13.85 -0.72
CA ALA A 356 -5.45 14.37 -2.07
C ALA A 356 -5.73 13.29 -3.14
N VAL A 357 -5.29 12.05 -2.89
CA VAL A 357 -5.57 10.89 -3.75
C VAL A 357 -7.05 10.50 -3.67
N ALA A 358 -7.63 10.48 -2.47
CA ALA A 358 -9.04 10.15 -2.27
C ALA A 358 -9.97 11.14 -3.00
N ARG A 359 -9.70 12.46 -2.91
CA ARG A 359 -10.48 13.51 -3.59
C ARG A 359 -10.33 13.46 -5.11
N ARG A 360 -9.21 12.95 -5.62
CA ARG A 360 -8.94 12.85 -7.07
C ARG A 360 -9.37 11.52 -7.67
N SER A 361 -9.74 10.51 -6.87
CA SER A 361 -10.15 9.19 -7.33
C SER A 361 -11.68 9.03 -7.32
N ARG A 362 -12.22 8.45 -8.41
CA ARG A 362 -13.63 8.05 -8.50
C ARG A 362 -13.91 6.89 -7.54
N GLU A 363 -15.15 6.73 -7.11
CA GLU A 363 -15.52 5.66 -6.15
C GLU A 363 -15.17 4.26 -6.65
N LEU A 364 -15.33 4.03 -7.96
CA LEU A 364 -14.97 2.79 -8.64
C LEU A 364 -13.46 2.50 -8.57
N ASP A 365 -12.62 3.51 -8.81
CA ASP A 365 -11.16 3.35 -8.95
C ASP A 365 -10.39 3.48 -7.63
N ARG A 366 -11.00 4.12 -6.64
CA ARG A 366 -10.44 4.43 -5.32
C ARG A 366 -9.78 3.23 -4.63
N PRO A 367 -10.31 2.00 -4.65
CA PRO A 367 -9.66 0.84 -4.03
C PRO A 367 -8.31 0.52 -4.67
N ARG A 368 -8.23 0.54 -6.01
CA ARG A 368 -7.02 0.29 -6.78
C ARG A 368 -6.00 1.42 -6.59
N ILE A 369 -6.44 2.67 -6.70
CA ILE A 369 -5.56 3.84 -6.58
C ILE A 369 -5.00 3.96 -5.15
N LEU A 370 -5.81 3.74 -4.11
CA LEU A 370 -5.33 3.73 -2.73
C LEU A 370 -4.46 2.51 -2.41
N ALA A 371 -4.69 1.36 -3.04
CA ALA A 371 -3.77 0.24 -2.93
C ALA A 371 -2.42 0.57 -3.60
N ALA A 372 -2.42 1.16 -4.80
CA ALA A 372 -1.22 1.57 -5.52
C ALA A 372 -0.42 2.67 -4.81
N LEU A 373 -1.09 3.60 -4.12
CA LEU A 373 -0.43 4.58 -3.23
C LEU A 373 0.55 3.94 -2.22
N HIS A 374 0.36 2.66 -1.93
CA HIS A 374 1.15 1.91 -0.97
C HIS A 374 1.90 0.72 -1.58
N THR A 375 2.02 0.64 -2.91
CA THR A 375 2.57 -0.52 -3.64
C THR A 375 3.25 -0.05 -4.93
N TRP A 376 4.51 -0.41 -5.16
CA TRP A 376 5.23 -0.11 -6.42
C TRP A 376 5.36 -1.37 -7.30
N GLN A 377 5.24 -1.19 -8.62
CA GLN A 377 5.72 -2.07 -9.71
C GLN A 377 6.39 -1.16 -10.76
N ASP A 378 7.36 -1.61 -11.55
CA ASP A 378 8.34 -0.68 -12.14
C ASP A 378 8.63 -0.94 -13.64
N ILE A 379 8.36 0.04 -14.53
CA ILE A 379 8.89 0.08 -15.92
C ILE A 379 10.39 0.36 -15.92
N ASP A 380 10.91 1.04 -14.89
CA ASP A 380 12.32 1.37 -14.76
C ASP A 380 13.19 0.09 -14.60
N ARG A 381 12.56 -1.04 -14.26
CA ARG A 381 13.22 -2.35 -14.22
C ARG A 381 13.54 -2.91 -15.61
N SER A 382 12.68 -2.70 -16.60
CA SER A 382 12.83 -3.30 -17.93
C SER A 382 13.59 -2.39 -18.89
N LEU A 383 13.50 -1.07 -18.72
CA LEU A 383 14.12 -0.09 -19.62
C LEU A 383 15.64 -0.29 -19.85
N PRO A 384 16.48 -0.56 -18.82
CA PRO A 384 17.93 -0.75 -19.01
C PRO A 384 18.29 -1.94 -19.92
N PHE A 385 17.46 -2.98 -19.98
CA PHE A 385 17.69 -4.10 -20.88
C PHE A 385 17.61 -3.65 -22.34
N TYR A 386 16.58 -2.89 -22.70
CA TYR A 386 16.37 -2.48 -24.08
C TYR A 386 17.35 -1.40 -24.54
N THR A 387 17.68 -0.44 -23.68
CA THR A 387 18.58 0.67 -24.03
C THR A 387 20.05 0.28 -23.95
N GLU A 388 20.46 -0.44 -22.89
CA GLU A 388 21.86 -0.71 -22.63
C GLU A 388 22.32 -2.07 -23.14
N VAL A 389 21.45 -3.10 -23.16
CA VAL A 389 21.82 -4.43 -23.68
C VAL A 389 21.50 -4.51 -25.17
N LEU A 390 20.28 -4.17 -25.57
CA LEU A 390 19.85 -4.24 -26.97
C LEU A 390 20.12 -2.95 -27.77
N GLY A 391 20.65 -1.90 -27.14
CA GLY A 391 21.12 -0.68 -27.80
C GLY A 391 20.03 0.14 -28.49
N PHE A 392 18.79 0.06 -28.02
CA PHE A 392 17.72 0.95 -28.50
C PHE A 392 17.91 2.37 -27.96
N ARG A 393 17.59 3.37 -28.78
CA ARG A 393 17.49 4.75 -28.33
C ARG A 393 16.12 4.96 -27.70
N ASP A 394 16.11 5.45 -26.47
CA ASP A 394 14.89 5.90 -25.81
C ASP A 394 14.43 7.22 -26.44
N LEU A 395 13.26 7.18 -27.09
CA LEU A 395 12.63 8.36 -27.68
C LEU A 395 11.75 9.08 -26.67
N HIS A 396 11.06 8.30 -25.83
CA HIS A 396 10.16 8.78 -24.79
C HIS A 396 9.75 7.61 -23.90
N HIS A 397 9.87 7.76 -22.59
CA HIS A 397 9.28 6.82 -21.65
C HIS A 397 8.54 7.52 -20.51
N ASP A 398 7.54 6.82 -20.00
CA ASP A 398 6.83 7.09 -18.78
C ASP A 398 6.49 5.74 -18.10
N PRO A 399 5.86 5.74 -16.93
CA PRO A 399 5.57 4.51 -16.18
C PRO A 399 4.56 3.53 -16.80
N ASP A 400 3.93 3.87 -17.93
CA ASP A 400 2.99 3.03 -18.69
C ASP A 400 3.51 2.63 -20.07
N PHE A 401 4.52 3.34 -20.55
CA PHE A 401 4.86 3.39 -21.95
C PHE A 401 6.34 3.69 -22.15
N ALA A 402 7.02 2.94 -23.01
CA ALA A 402 8.33 3.34 -23.52
C ALA A 402 8.36 3.18 -25.04
N ALA A 403 8.61 4.27 -25.75
CA ALA A 403 8.88 4.29 -27.17
C ALA A 403 10.39 4.27 -27.41
N LEU A 404 10.83 3.23 -28.09
CA LEU A 404 12.23 2.92 -28.34
C LEU A 404 12.45 2.80 -29.85
N GLU A 405 13.59 3.28 -30.33
CA GLU A 405 13.94 3.19 -31.75
C GLU A 405 15.34 2.63 -31.94
N ARG A 406 15.47 1.74 -32.92
CA ARG A 406 16.76 1.31 -33.42
C ARG A 406 16.69 0.96 -34.91
N ASP A 407 17.60 1.48 -35.71
CA ASP A 407 17.80 1.11 -37.12
C ASP A 407 16.49 1.12 -37.96
N GLY A 408 15.63 2.12 -37.72
CA GLY A 408 14.33 2.28 -38.39
C GLY A 408 13.19 1.43 -37.83
N VAL A 409 13.47 0.60 -36.80
CA VAL A 409 12.47 -0.19 -36.07
C VAL A 409 12.01 0.58 -34.83
N ASN A 410 10.71 0.82 -34.73
CA ASN A 410 10.08 1.38 -33.54
C ASN A 410 9.53 0.24 -32.68
N LEU A 411 10.02 0.14 -31.45
CA LEU A 411 9.58 -0.79 -30.44
C LEU A 411 8.84 -0.02 -29.35
N VAL A 412 7.64 -0.45 -29.01
CA VAL A 412 6.84 0.17 -27.95
C VAL A 412 6.60 -0.84 -26.85
N LEU A 413 7.05 -0.50 -25.65
CA LEU A 413 6.73 -1.22 -24.43
C LEU A 413 5.47 -0.60 -23.83
N HIS A 414 4.56 -1.47 -23.41
CA HIS A 414 3.35 -1.09 -22.72
C HIS A 414 3.27 -1.86 -21.41
N ALA A 415 2.95 -1.17 -20.33
CA ALA A 415 2.58 -1.86 -19.11
C ALA A 415 1.29 -2.67 -19.32
N ASP A 416 1.17 -3.82 -18.65
CA ASP A 416 0.04 -4.77 -18.83
C ASP A 416 -1.35 -4.13 -18.76
N HIS A 417 -1.49 -3.13 -17.90
CA HIS A 417 -2.76 -2.47 -17.65
C HIS A 417 -3.17 -1.54 -18.80
N ALA A 418 -2.25 -1.16 -19.70
CA ALA A 418 -2.57 -0.43 -20.93
C ALA A 418 -3.40 -1.28 -21.91
N TYR A 419 -3.35 -2.61 -21.78
CA TYR A 419 -4.14 -3.54 -22.60
C TYR A 419 -5.37 -4.13 -21.88
N ALA A 420 -5.78 -3.55 -20.75
CA ALA A 420 -6.89 -4.08 -19.92
C ALA A 420 -8.25 -4.16 -20.64
N ALA A 421 -8.45 -3.39 -21.71
CA ALA A 421 -9.66 -3.40 -22.53
C ALA A 421 -9.58 -4.33 -23.75
N GLN A 422 -8.44 -4.99 -23.99
CA GLN A 422 -8.26 -5.86 -25.14
C GLN A 422 -8.88 -7.25 -24.91
N PRO A 423 -9.35 -7.93 -25.96
CA PRO A 423 -9.91 -9.28 -25.86
C PRO A 423 -8.98 -10.31 -25.20
N TRP A 424 -7.65 -10.07 -25.25
CA TRP A 424 -6.63 -10.94 -24.66
C TRP A 424 -6.17 -10.51 -23.26
N ALA A 425 -6.75 -9.47 -22.65
CA ALA A 425 -6.42 -9.03 -21.30
C ALA A 425 -6.42 -10.15 -20.23
N PRO A 426 -7.31 -11.17 -20.28
CA PRO A 426 -7.25 -12.29 -19.34
C PRO A 426 -5.94 -13.09 -19.41
N ARG A 427 -5.31 -13.18 -20.61
CA ARG A 427 -4.05 -13.91 -20.81
C ARG A 427 -2.85 -13.16 -20.23
N LEU A 428 -2.89 -11.83 -20.18
CA LEU A 428 -1.85 -11.01 -19.55
C LEU A 428 -1.83 -11.19 -18.01
N ALA A 429 -2.90 -11.70 -17.42
CA ALA A 429 -3.02 -11.92 -15.98
C ALA A 429 -2.47 -13.28 -15.50
N GLU A 430 -2.08 -14.18 -16.41
CA GLU A 430 -1.48 -15.46 -16.08
C GLU A 430 -0.06 -15.26 -15.52
N GLN A 431 0.28 -15.95 -14.42
CA GLN A 431 1.60 -15.85 -13.79
C GLN A 431 2.58 -16.81 -14.50
N GLY A 432 3.71 -16.27 -14.99
CA GLY A 432 4.76 -17.05 -15.65
C GLY A 432 5.66 -16.19 -16.55
N LYS A 433 6.73 -16.78 -17.10
CA LYS A 433 7.51 -16.17 -18.19
C LYS A 433 6.65 -16.14 -19.44
N ARG A 434 6.49 -14.97 -20.07
CA ARG A 434 5.45 -14.74 -21.08
C ARG A 434 5.87 -15.08 -22.50
N GLY A 435 7.17 -15.14 -22.77
CA GLY A 435 7.69 -15.40 -24.12
C GLY A 435 8.05 -16.85 -24.40
N PHE A 436 7.54 -17.82 -23.61
CA PHE A 436 7.84 -19.23 -23.86
C PHE A 436 7.24 -19.65 -25.21
N GLY A 437 8.11 -20.00 -26.18
CA GLY A 437 7.73 -20.38 -27.54
C GLY A 437 7.72 -19.23 -28.57
N ALA A 438 8.08 -18.01 -28.19
CA ALA A 438 8.26 -16.88 -29.10
C ALA A 438 9.70 -16.37 -29.05
N GLU A 439 10.41 -16.47 -30.18
CA GLU A 439 11.75 -15.89 -30.36
C GLU A 439 11.62 -14.61 -31.19
N ILE A 440 12.11 -13.49 -30.65
CA ILE A 440 12.21 -12.22 -31.35
C ILE A 440 13.64 -12.06 -31.84
N ARG A 441 13.83 -12.06 -33.15
CA ARG A 441 15.15 -12.00 -33.76
C ARG A 441 15.49 -10.57 -34.19
N ILE A 442 16.59 -10.02 -33.68
CA ILE A 442 17.08 -8.67 -34.01
C ILE A 442 18.43 -8.80 -34.70
N LEU A 443 18.49 -8.31 -35.94
CA LEU A 443 19.64 -8.45 -36.83
C LEU A 443 20.50 -7.18 -36.80
N GLY A 444 21.81 -7.31 -36.98
CA GLY A 444 22.72 -6.16 -37.07
C GLY A 444 23.31 -5.70 -35.73
N VAL A 445 23.08 -6.45 -34.65
CA VAL A 445 23.70 -6.21 -33.35
C VAL A 445 24.81 -7.23 -33.15
N GLU A 446 26.03 -6.76 -32.85
CA GLU A 446 27.16 -7.66 -32.58
C GLU A 446 26.86 -8.53 -31.33
N PRO A 447 26.86 -9.87 -31.48
CA PRO A 447 26.38 -10.76 -30.44
C PRO A 447 27.31 -10.82 -29.21
N GLU A 448 28.63 -10.73 -29.39
CA GLU A 448 29.60 -10.73 -28.27
C GLU A 448 29.46 -9.48 -27.41
N ASP A 449 29.11 -8.36 -28.04
CA ASP A 449 28.86 -7.08 -27.37
C ASP A 449 27.55 -7.13 -26.58
N ALA A 450 26.48 -7.66 -27.17
CA ALA A 450 25.21 -7.86 -26.48
C ALA A 450 25.35 -8.86 -25.32
N GLU A 451 26.07 -9.97 -25.53
CA GLU A 451 26.35 -10.96 -24.49
C GLU A 451 27.13 -10.36 -23.32
N ARG A 452 28.21 -9.62 -23.61
CA ARG A 452 29.02 -8.97 -22.58
C ARG A 452 28.17 -8.00 -21.75
N ARG A 453 27.41 -7.11 -22.40
CA ARG A 453 26.53 -6.15 -21.71
C ARG A 453 25.46 -6.85 -20.88
N ALA A 454 24.88 -7.94 -21.39
CA ALA A 454 23.90 -8.74 -20.67
C ALA A 454 24.50 -9.35 -19.39
N ARG A 455 25.69 -9.95 -19.49
CA ARG A 455 26.39 -10.57 -18.35
C ARG A 455 26.81 -9.56 -17.30
N GLU A 456 27.38 -8.42 -17.71
CA GLU A 456 27.79 -7.33 -16.80
C GLU A 456 26.60 -6.81 -15.96
N ARG A 457 25.40 -6.84 -16.53
CA ARG A 457 24.16 -6.33 -15.92
C ARG A 457 23.29 -7.41 -15.29
N GLY A 458 23.77 -8.66 -15.25
CA GLY A 458 23.07 -9.77 -14.60
C GLY A 458 21.81 -10.26 -15.34
N HIS A 459 21.70 -10.00 -16.65
CA HIS A 459 20.63 -10.56 -17.47
C HIS A 459 20.95 -12.01 -17.88
N THR A 460 19.89 -12.79 -18.12
CA THR A 460 20.02 -14.21 -18.47
C THR A 460 20.49 -14.35 -19.92
N VAL A 461 21.62 -15.01 -20.12
CA VAL A 461 22.09 -15.48 -21.42
C VAL A 461 21.66 -16.94 -21.56
N LEU A 462 20.67 -17.22 -22.41
CA LEU A 462 20.11 -18.56 -22.63
C LEU A 462 21.05 -19.40 -23.49
N TYR A 463 21.59 -18.81 -24.56
CA TYR A 463 22.66 -19.39 -25.35
C TYR A 463 23.77 -18.34 -25.54
N PRO A 464 25.02 -18.67 -25.19
CA PRO A 464 26.15 -17.78 -25.47
C PRO A 464 26.32 -17.63 -26.98
N THR A 465 27.04 -16.58 -27.37
CA THR A 465 27.33 -16.27 -28.77
C THR A 465 27.92 -17.49 -29.47
N LYS A 466 27.27 -17.92 -30.56
CA LYS A 466 27.76 -19.03 -31.37
C LYS A 466 27.35 -18.91 -32.81
N GLU A 467 28.06 -19.63 -33.66
CA GLU A 467 27.67 -19.81 -35.06
C GLU A 467 26.66 -20.94 -35.20
N TRP A 468 25.62 -20.69 -35.98
CA TRP A 468 24.60 -21.67 -36.30
C TRP A 468 24.76 -22.22 -37.72
N PRO A 469 24.31 -23.47 -37.98
CA PRO A 469 24.42 -24.11 -39.29
C PRO A 469 23.74 -23.36 -40.44
N HIS A 470 22.81 -22.46 -40.14
CA HIS A 470 22.10 -21.62 -41.10
C HIS A 470 22.84 -20.31 -41.46
N GLY A 471 24.13 -20.17 -41.12
CA GLY A 471 24.97 -19.05 -41.56
C GLY A 471 24.81 -17.76 -40.75
N TRP A 472 24.29 -17.85 -39.53
CA TRP A 472 24.15 -16.71 -38.61
C TRP A 472 25.01 -16.91 -37.37
N ARG A 473 25.54 -15.80 -36.86
CA ARG A 473 26.23 -15.73 -35.57
C ARG A 473 25.35 -14.91 -34.62
N ASP A 474 24.80 -15.55 -33.60
CA ASP A 474 23.88 -14.89 -32.66
C ASP A 474 24.09 -15.33 -31.20
N VAL A 475 23.62 -14.48 -30.29
CA VAL A 475 23.45 -14.75 -28.85
C VAL A 475 21.95 -14.80 -28.56
N VAL A 476 21.53 -15.66 -27.64
CA VAL A 476 20.13 -15.72 -27.20
C VAL A 476 20.03 -15.23 -25.76
N LEU A 477 19.29 -14.13 -25.58
CA LEU A 477 19.11 -13.42 -24.32
C LEU A 477 17.65 -13.52 -23.86
N GLU A 478 17.42 -13.46 -22.55
CA GLU A 478 16.07 -13.36 -21.97
C GLU A 478 15.89 -12.00 -21.31
N ASP A 479 14.77 -11.32 -21.63
CA ASP A 479 14.41 -10.07 -20.98
C ASP A 479 13.81 -10.29 -19.57
N PRO A 480 13.63 -9.24 -18.76
CA PRO A 480 13.05 -9.36 -17.42
C PRO A 480 11.62 -9.94 -17.34
N ASP A 481 10.87 -9.91 -18.45
CA ASP A 481 9.49 -10.39 -18.57
C ASP A 481 9.39 -11.81 -19.19
N GLY A 482 10.54 -12.39 -19.54
CA GLY A 482 10.68 -13.77 -20.00
C GLY A 482 10.52 -13.96 -21.52
N TYR A 483 10.74 -12.93 -22.33
CA TYR A 483 10.82 -12.98 -23.78
C TYR A 483 12.24 -13.34 -24.24
N THR A 484 12.31 -14.18 -25.28
CA THR A 484 13.57 -14.66 -25.86
C THR A 484 13.97 -13.77 -27.04
N PHE A 485 15.18 -13.22 -26.97
CA PHE A 485 15.77 -12.39 -28.01
C PHE A 485 16.98 -13.08 -28.63
N ALA A 486 16.90 -13.43 -29.92
CA ALA A 486 18.03 -13.89 -30.70
C ALA A 486 18.67 -12.70 -31.42
N VAL A 487 19.88 -12.33 -31.03
CA VAL A 487 20.52 -11.08 -31.41
C VAL A 487 21.82 -11.42 -32.13
N GLY A 488 21.97 -11.00 -33.38
CA GLY A 488 23.15 -11.40 -34.15
C GLY A 488 23.28 -10.81 -35.55
N VAL A 489 24.32 -11.24 -36.24
CA VAL A 489 24.71 -10.77 -37.58
C VAL A 489 24.91 -11.95 -38.53
N PRO A 490 24.69 -11.76 -39.84
CA PRO A 490 25.02 -12.79 -40.81
C PRO A 490 26.53 -13.02 -40.79
N ARG A 491 26.92 -14.26 -41.06
CA ARG A 491 28.34 -14.66 -41.15
C ARG A 491 29.06 -13.97 -42.29
#